data_AF-A0AAU7B0E2-F1
#
_entry.id   AF-A0AAU7B0E2-F1
#
_cell.length_a   1.000
_cell.length_b   1.000
_cell.length_c   1.000
_cell.angle_alpha   90.00
_cell.angle_beta   90.00
_cell.angle_gamma   90.00
#
_symmetry.space_group_name_H-M   'P 1'
#
loop_
_entity.id
_entity.type
_entity.pdbx_description
1 polymer ?
#
loop_
_entity_poly.entity_id
_entity_poly.type
_entity_poly.pdbx_seq_one_letter_code
_entity_poly.pdbx_strand_id
1 'polypeptide(L)'
;MSALLLLAVLVLVLINGFFVAAEFALVRCRRGKLEELVEDGNASARRVIHLLDDLSQYLSACQFGITLASLGIGFLGEPAIAELVEPAFGGLSHGFSVALSILIAYIIVTAVHITVGEQVPKIYSIVKAERTPWSSRGR
;
A
#
# COMPACT_ATOMS: atom_id res chain seq x y z
N MET A 1 -11.12 -25.86 -14.75
CA MET A 1 -11.59 -25.28 -13.47
C MET A 1 -10.49 -24.44 -12.83
N SER A 2 -9.30 -24.99 -12.70
CA SER A 2 -8.11 -24.42 -12.05
C SER A 2 -7.71 -23.03 -12.53
N ALA A 3 -7.72 -22.78 -13.85
CA ALA A 3 -7.34 -21.46 -14.40
C ALA A 3 -8.26 -20.32 -13.96
N LEU A 4 -9.57 -20.60 -13.81
CA LEU A 4 -10.54 -19.62 -13.33
C LEU A 4 -10.36 -19.35 -11.83
N LEU A 5 -10.07 -20.38 -11.04
CA LEU A 5 -9.79 -20.27 -9.61
C LEU A 5 -8.50 -19.49 -9.36
N LEU A 6 -7.44 -19.79 -10.11
CA LEU A 6 -6.17 -19.05 -10.03
C LEU A 6 -6.32 -17.59 -10.44
N LEU A 7 -7.11 -17.31 -11.48
CA LEU A 7 -7.42 -15.93 -11.87
C LEU A 7 -8.21 -15.21 -10.76
N ALA A 8 -9.19 -15.87 -10.14
CA ALA A 8 -9.95 -15.30 -9.04
C ALA A 8 -9.07 -15.02 -7.81
N VAL A 9 -8.17 -15.94 -7.46
CA VAL A 9 -7.19 -15.76 -6.37
C VAL A 9 -6.24 -14.61 -6.69
N LEU A 10 -5.73 -14.51 -7.92
CA LEU A 10 -4.88 -13.41 -8.35
C LEU A 10 -5.59 -12.06 -8.21
N VAL A 11 -6.84 -11.96 -8.67
CA VAL A 11 -7.66 -10.75 -8.52
C VAL A 11 -7.84 -10.39 -7.05
N LEU A 12 -8.12 -11.37 -6.19
CA LEU A 12 -8.28 -11.13 -4.75
C LEU A 12 -6.98 -10.65 -4.09
N VAL A 13 -5.82 -11.19 -4.48
CA VAL A 13 -4.51 -10.72 -4.01
C VAL A 13 -4.25 -9.28 -4.44
N LEU A 14 -4.59 -8.92 -5.69
CA LEU A 14 -4.46 -7.54 -6.17
C LEU A 14 -5.37 -6.58 -5.42
N ILE A 15 -6.61 -6.99 -5.15
CA ILE A 15 -7.57 -6.22 -4.34
C ILE A 15 -7.04 -6.04 -2.91
N ASN A 16 -6.50 -7.09 -2.29
CA ASN A 16 -5.90 -7.02 -0.96
C ASN A 16 -4.72 -6.04 -0.93
N GLY A 17 -3.80 -6.15 -1.90
CA GLY A 17 -2.66 -5.26 -2.04
C GLY A 17 -3.07 -3.80 -2.28
N PHE A 18 -4.15 -3.56 -3.04
CA PHE A 18 -4.71 -2.23 -3.23
C PHE A 18 -5.20 -1.61 -1.90
N PHE A 19 -5.94 -2.37 -1.08
CA PHE A 19 -6.40 -1.88 0.21
C PHE A 19 -5.25 -1.57 1.18
N VAL A 20 -4.21 -2.41 1.22
CA VAL A 20 -3.00 -2.16 2.02
C VAL A 20 -2.30 -0.89 1.57
N ALA A 21 -2.16 -0.69 0.26
CA ALA A 21 -1.53 0.52 -0.29
C ALA A 21 -2.35 1.79 0.03
N ALA A 22 -3.68 1.71 -0.05
CA ALA A 22 -4.58 2.82 0.27
C ALA A 22 -4.52 3.18 1.77
N GLU A 23 -4.60 2.18 2.65
CA GLU A 23 -4.47 2.33 4.10
C GLU A 23 -3.14 3.03 4.46
N PHE A 24 -2.04 2.54 3.91
CA PHE A 24 -0.71 3.07 4.21
C PHE A 24 -0.49 4.47 3.63
N ALA A 25 -1.01 4.75 2.43
CA ALA A 25 -0.97 6.09 1.84
C ALA A 25 -1.69 7.11 2.74
N LEU A 26 -2.89 6.76 3.23
CA LEU A 26 -3.68 7.60 4.12
C LEU A 26 -2.97 7.86 5.46
N VAL A 27 -2.39 6.83 6.09
CA VAL A 27 -1.64 6.97 7.36
C VAL A 27 -0.39 7.84 7.21
N ARG A 28 0.24 7.83 6.03
CA ARG A 28 1.51 8.53 5.76
C ARG A 28 1.30 9.96 5.25
N CYS A 29 0.10 10.31 4.80
CA CYS A 29 -0.26 11.66 4.41
C CYS A 29 -0.18 12.62 5.59
N ARG A 30 0.51 13.75 5.41
CA ARG A 30 0.57 14.84 6.39
C ARG A 30 -0.35 15.96 5.96
N ARG A 31 -1.34 16.30 6.79
CA ARG A 31 -2.33 17.35 6.51
C ARG A 31 -1.69 18.66 6.05
N GLY A 32 -0.68 19.16 6.79
CA GLY A 32 -0.02 20.43 6.45
C GLY A 32 0.66 20.46 5.07
N LYS A 33 1.17 19.33 4.57
CA LYS A 33 1.72 19.26 3.20
C LYS A 33 0.63 19.22 2.13
N LEU A 34 -0.53 18.65 2.45
CA LEU A 34 -1.66 18.64 1.54
C LEU A 34 -2.32 20.00 1.45
N GLU A 35 -2.36 20.75 2.55
CA GLU A 35 -2.83 22.14 2.58
C GLU A 35 -1.96 23.04 1.69
N GLU A 36 -0.63 22.92 1.76
CA GLU A 36 0.31 23.60 0.85
C GLU A 36 0.04 23.26 -0.62
N LEU A 37 -0.21 21.99 -0.94
CA LEU A 37 -0.55 21.56 -2.31
C LEU A 37 -1.91 22.09 -2.79
N VAL A 38 -2.87 22.30 -1.89
CA VAL A 38 -4.17 22.93 -2.23
C VAL A 38 -3.98 24.41 -2.55
N GLU A 39 -3.12 25.11 -1.81
CA GLU A 39 -2.75 26.51 -2.08
C GLU A 39 -2.07 26.64 -3.45
N ASP A 40 -1.25 25.66 -3.85
CA ASP A 40 -0.65 25.54 -5.19
C ASP A 40 -1.65 25.16 -6.31
N GLY A 41 -2.95 25.06 -6.01
CA GLY A 41 -4.02 24.82 -6.98
C GLY A 41 -4.32 23.34 -7.25
N ASN A 42 -3.76 22.40 -6.48
CA ASN A 42 -4.01 20.98 -6.67
C ASN A 42 -5.36 20.52 -6.10
N ALA A 43 -6.37 20.39 -6.98
CA ALA A 43 -7.70 19.92 -6.60
C ALA A 43 -7.73 18.48 -6.04
N SER A 44 -6.73 17.64 -6.35
CA SER A 44 -6.64 16.28 -5.78
C SER A 44 -6.25 16.30 -4.30
N ALA A 45 -5.39 17.23 -3.89
CA ALA A 45 -4.97 17.38 -2.49
C ALA A 45 -6.16 17.73 -1.58
N ARG A 46 -7.11 18.53 -2.08
CA ARG A 46 -8.35 18.87 -1.36
C ARG A 46 -9.21 17.64 -1.06
N ARG A 47 -9.28 16.69 -1.99
CA ARG A 47 -10.00 15.41 -1.79
C ARG A 47 -9.31 14.56 -0.72
N VAL A 48 -7.99 14.50 -0.73
CA VAL A 48 -7.22 13.73 0.28
C VAL A 48 -7.38 14.34 1.67
N ILE A 49 -7.46 15.68 1.80
CA ILE A 49 -7.73 16.33 3.09
C ILE A 49 -9.09 15.91 3.65
N HIS A 50 -10.15 15.85 2.83
CA HIS A 50 -11.44 15.33 3.28
C HIS A 50 -11.36 13.86 3.71
N LEU A 51 -10.58 13.03 3.02
CA LEU A 51 -10.36 11.64 3.44
C LEU A 51 -9.66 11.54 4.81
N LEU A 52 -8.80 12.51 5.15
CA LEU A 52 -8.14 12.57 6.45
C LEU A 52 -9.05 13.04 7.58
N ASP A 53 -10.10 13.82 7.30
CA ASP A 53 -11.07 14.25 8.32
C ASP A 53 -11.83 13.04 8.89
N ASP A 54 -12.16 12.06 8.05
CA ASP A 54 -12.81 10.80 8.43
C ASP A 54 -11.85 9.59 8.40
N LEU A 55 -10.56 9.82 8.70
CA LEU A 55 -9.51 8.80 8.56
C LEU A 55 -9.84 7.48 9.25
N SER A 56 -10.41 7.52 10.46
CA SER A 56 -10.78 6.31 11.22
C SER A 56 -11.81 5.45 10.48
N GLN A 57 -12.78 6.08 9.81
CA GLN A 57 -13.81 5.40 9.03
C GLN A 57 -13.21 4.79 7.75
N TYR A 58 -12.34 5.52 7.05
CA TYR A 58 -11.66 5.01 5.86
C TYR A 58 -10.70 3.86 6.17
N LEU A 59 -9.92 3.97 7.25
CA LEU A 59 -9.04 2.88 7.71
C LEU A 59 -9.87 1.65 8.10
N SER A 60 -10.98 1.83 8.82
CA SER A 60 -11.87 0.72 9.18
C SER A 60 -12.45 0.02 7.95
N ALA A 61 -12.83 0.78 6.91
CA ALA A 61 -13.29 0.23 5.64
C ALA A 61 -12.18 -0.54 4.89
N CYS A 62 -10.96 0.00 4.88
CA CYS A 62 -9.80 -0.69 4.29
C CYS A 62 -9.51 -2.00 5.02
N GLN A 63 -9.51 -1.99 6.35
CA GLN A 63 -9.23 -3.16 7.19
C GLN A 63 -10.31 -4.24 7.04
N PHE A 64 -11.58 -3.84 6.90
CA PHE A 64 -12.67 -4.76 6.53
C PHE A 64 -12.45 -5.36 5.13
N GLY A 65 -12.07 -4.54 4.14
CA GLY A 65 -11.75 -4.99 2.79
C GLY A 65 -10.58 -5.98 2.74
N ILE A 66 -9.50 -5.71 3.49
CA ILE A 66 -8.35 -6.62 3.66
C ILE A 66 -8.82 -7.95 4.26
N THR A 67 -9.68 -7.90 5.28
CA THR A 67 -10.20 -9.11 5.93
C THR A 67 -11.02 -9.96 4.95
N LEU A 68 -11.95 -9.36 4.23
CA LEU A 68 -12.76 -10.06 3.24
C LEU A 68 -11.92 -10.64 2.09
N ALA A 69 -10.95 -9.87 1.59
CA ALA A 69 -10.04 -10.34 0.55
C ALA A 69 -9.19 -11.51 1.06
N SER A 70 -8.65 -11.43 2.27
CA SER A 70 -7.87 -12.51 2.89
C SER A 70 -8.69 -13.79 3.09
N LEU A 71 -9.94 -13.67 3.54
CA LEU A 71 -10.85 -14.81 3.65
C LEU A 71 -11.17 -15.43 2.28
N GLY A 72 -11.43 -14.61 1.27
CA GLY A 72 -11.65 -15.07 -0.10
C GLY A 72 -10.43 -15.78 -0.70
N ILE A 73 -9.22 -15.23 -0.47
CA ILE A 73 -7.95 -15.85 -0.88
C ILE A 73 -7.78 -17.21 -0.19
N GLY A 74 -8.10 -17.31 1.10
CA GLY A 74 -8.07 -18.59 1.81
C GLY A 74 -9.04 -19.60 1.20
N PHE A 75 -10.30 -19.21 1.04
CA PHE A 75 -11.38 -20.07 0.55
C PHE A 75 -11.19 -20.54 -0.90
N LEU A 76 -10.71 -19.67 -1.78
CA LEU A 76 -10.49 -19.99 -3.21
C LEU A 76 -9.06 -20.48 -3.49
N GLY A 77 -8.10 -20.06 -2.68
CA GLY A 77 -6.69 -20.40 -2.85
C GLY A 77 -6.35 -21.83 -2.46
N GLU A 78 -7.06 -22.41 -1.50
CA GLU A 78 -6.91 -23.82 -1.13
C GLU A 78 -7.17 -24.77 -2.32
N PRO A 79 -8.34 -24.76 -2.98
CA PRO A 79 -8.59 -25.63 -4.13
C PRO A 79 -7.75 -25.25 -5.35
N ALA A 80 -7.49 -23.95 -5.58
CA ALA A 80 -6.72 -23.48 -6.75
C ALA A 80 -5.28 -23.99 -6.77
N ILE A 81 -4.67 -24.13 -5.60
CA ILE A 81 -3.26 -24.48 -5.48
C ILE A 81 -3.07 -25.94 -5.10
N ALA A 82 -4.02 -26.58 -4.41
CA ALA A 82 -4.05 -28.04 -4.28
C ALA A 82 -3.99 -28.71 -5.67
N GLU A 83 -4.83 -28.28 -6.63
CA GLU A 83 -4.81 -28.79 -8.00
C GLU A 83 -3.51 -28.52 -8.77
N LEU A 84 -2.77 -27.47 -8.40
CA LEU A 84 -1.53 -27.06 -9.07
C LEU A 84 -0.27 -27.73 -8.46
N VAL A 85 -0.32 -28.04 -7.16
CA VAL A 85 0.83 -28.47 -6.35
C VAL A 85 0.83 -29.97 -6.07
N GLU A 86 -0.34 -30.62 -5.98
CA GLU A 86 -0.45 -32.09 -5.84
C GLU A 86 0.40 -32.90 -6.84
N PRO A 87 0.55 -32.49 -8.11
CA PRO A 87 1.37 -33.25 -9.06
C PRO A 87 2.88 -33.07 -8.88
N ALA A 88 3.31 -31.96 -8.25
CA ALA A 88 4.71 -31.52 -8.21
C ALA A 88 5.38 -31.73 -6.84
N PHE A 89 4.59 -31.75 -5.76
CA PHE A 89 5.09 -31.91 -4.41
C PHE A 89 4.27 -32.97 -3.68
N GLY A 90 4.86 -34.13 -3.45
CA GLY A 90 4.56 -34.86 -2.23
C GLY A 90 5.01 -34.02 -1.02
N GLY A 91 4.16 -33.10 -0.54
CA GLY A 91 4.15 -32.67 0.86
C GLY A 91 4.78 -31.33 1.30
N LEU A 92 4.90 -30.29 0.47
CA LEU A 92 5.16 -28.93 0.99
C LEU A 92 3.86 -28.15 1.18
N SER A 93 3.69 -27.54 2.36
CA SER A 93 2.41 -26.96 2.76
C SER A 93 2.14 -25.64 2.05
N HIS A 94 0.96 -25.61 1.45
CA HIS A 94 0.44 -24.52 0.64
C HIS A 94 0.42 -23.15 1.36
N GLY A 95 0.20 -23.13 2.66
CA GLY A 95 0.26 -21.90 3.47
C GLY A 95 1.63 -21.22 3.48
N PHE A 96 2.73 -21.96 3.28
CA PHE A 96 4.08 -21.42 3.32
C PHE A 96 4.39 -20.52 2.11
N SER A 97 3.90 -20.90 0.93
CA SER A 97 4.10 -20.13 -0.32
C SER A 97 3.31 -18.81 -0.33
N VAL A 98 2.10 -18.83 0.24
CA VAL A 98 1.25 -17.63 0.39
C VAL A 98 1.88 -16.66 1.39
N ALA A 99 2.32 -17.17 2.56
CA ALA A 99 3.01 -16.36 3.56
C ALA A 99 4.28 -15.71 2.99
N LEU A 100 5.06 -16.45 2.21
CA LEU A 100 6.29 -15.94 1.60
C LEU A 100 6.02 -14.85 0.56
N SER A 101 4.97 -14.99 -0.25
CA SER A 101 4.59 -13.99 -1.25
C SER A 101 4.09 -12.70 -0.60
N ILE A 102 3.29 -12.81 0.46
CA ILE A 102 2.84 -11.67 1.26
C ILE A 102 4.04 -10.96 1.89
N LEU A 103 4.99 -11.71 2.45
CA LEU A 103 6.19 -11.15 3.08
C LEU A 103 7.06 -10.38 2.07
N ILE A 104 7.28 -10.93 0.88
CA ILE A 104 8.08 -10.29 -0.17
C ILE A 104 7.38 -9.04 -0.70
N ALA A 105 6.07 -9.12 -1.00
CA ALA A 105 5.30 -7.97 -1.44
C ALA A 105 5.30 -6.85 -0.39
N TYR A 106 5.15 -7.21 0.89
CA TYR A 106 5.21 -6.28 2.01
C TYR A 106 6.55 -5.56 2.09
N ILE A 107 7.68 -6.29 1.96
CA ILE A 107 9.02 -5.70 2.00
C ILE A 107 9.22 -4.73 0.84
N ILE A 108 8.84 -5.11 -0.38
CA ILE A 108 9.03 -4.27 -1.58
C ILE A 108 8.18 -3.01 -1.49
N VAL A 109 6.89 -3.15 -1.17
CA VAL A 109 5.97 -2.01 -1.05
C VAL A 109 6.42 -1.08 0.07
N THR A 110 6.82 -1.62 1.22
CA THR A 110 7.33 -0.83 2.35
C THR A 110 8.62 -0.10 1.98
N ALA A 111 9.55 -0.76 1.30
CA ALA A 111 10.81 -0.14 0.88
C ALA A 111 10.56 1.01 -0.11
N VAL A 112 9.75 0.77 -1.15
CA VAL A 112 9.40 1.81 -2.13
C VAL A 112 8.66 2.96 -1.44
N HIS A 113 7.73 2.66 -0.55
CA HIS A 113 6.96 3.69 0.14
C HIS A 113 7.82 4.53 1.09
N ILE A 114 8.69 3.92 1.90
CA ILE A 114 9.57 4.67 2.80
C ILE A 114 10.55 5.51 1.98
N THR A 115 11.16 4.93 0.95
CA THR A 115 12.16 5.63 0.16
C THR A 115 11.52 6.76 -0.64
N VAL A 116 10.48 6.49 -1.43
CA VAL A 116 9.86 7.48 -2.34
C VAL A 116 8.90 8.41 -1.60
N GLY A 117 8.11 7.87 -0.67
CA GLY A 117 7.07 8.62 0.03
C GLY A 117 7.59 9.47 1.20
N GLU A 118 8.66 9.03 1.87
CA GLU A 118 9.15 9.72 3.07
C GLU A 118 10.56 10.31 2.91
N GLN A 119 11.52 9.50 2.48
CA GLN A 119 12.94 9.89 2.49
C GLN A 119 13.27 10.87 1.35
N VAL A 120 12.81 10.62 0.13
CA VAL A 120 13.06 11.51 -1.02
C VAL A 120 12.52 12.94 -0.79
N PRO A 121 11.28 13.14 -0.31
CA PRO A 121 10.77 14.49 -0.05
C PRO A 121 11.51 15.20 1.09
N LYS A 122 11.93 14.46 2.14
CA LYS A 122 12.76 15.02 3.24
C LYS A 122 14.10 15.51 2.69
N ILE A 123 14.79 14.66 1.94
CA ILE A 123 16.10 15.00 1.37
C ILE A 123 15.98 16.18 0.41
N TYR A 124 14.95 16.19 -0.45
CA TYR A 124 14.70 17.31 -1.37
C TYR A 124 14.45 18.64 -0.63
N SER A 125 13.69 18.62 0.46
CA SER A 125 13.45 19.84 1.26
C SER A 125 14.72 20.37 1.95
N ILE A 126 15.60 19.48 2.42
CA ILE A 126 16.88 19.87 3.03
C ILE A 126 17.82 20.47 1.99
N VAL A 127 17.97 19.83 0.83
CA VAL A 127 18.83 20.34 -0.27
C VAL A 127 18.32 21.68 -0.82
N LYS A 128 17.00 21.88 -0.89
CA LYS A 128 16.41 23.17 -1.30
C LYS A 128 16.66 24.27 -0.25
N ALA A 129 16.62 23.94 1.04
CA ALA A 129 16.94 24.88 2.12
C ALA A 129 18.41 25.31 2.09
N GLU A 130 19.34 24.38 1.83
CA GLU A 130 20.78 24.70 1.74
C GLU A 130 21.15 25.50 0.47
N ARG A 131 20.41 25.34 -0.63
CA ARG A 131 20.62 26.13 -1.87
C ARG A 131 20.11 27.56 -1.81
N THR A 132 19.40 27.94 -0.75
CA THR A 132 19.00 29.33 -0.53
C THR A 132 19.98 29.93 0.49
N PRO A 133 20.98 30.73 0.08
CA PRO A 133 21.89 31.35 1.02
C PRO A 133 21.08 32.32 1.88
N TRP A 134 20.83 31.97 3.14
CA TRP A 134 20.32 32.86 4.18
C TRP A 134 21.37 33.94 4.57
N SER A 135 22.12 34.49 3.61
CA SER A 135 23.31 35.30 3.92
C SER A 135 23.10 36.82 3.95
N SER A 136 21.90 37.42 3.84
CA SER A 136 21.85 38.90 3.88
C SER A 136 20.56 39.64 4.30
N ARG A 137 19.86 39.24 5.36
CA ARG A 137 18.89 40.16 6.02
C ARG A 137 18.61 39.71 7.47
N GLY A 138 19.04 40.39 8.52
CA GLY A 138 19.79 41.63 8.65
C GLY A 138 20.36 41.73 10.07
N ARG A 139 21.50 42.42 10.18
CA ARG A 139 21.78 43.29 11.32
C ARG A 139 20.92 44.53 11.20
#